data_AF-A0A8H5ETV8-F1
#
_entry.id   AF-A0A8H5ETV8-F1
#
_cell.length_a   1.000
_cell.length_b   1.000
_cell.length_c   1.000
_cell.angle_alpha   90.00
_cell.angle_beta   90.00
_cell.angle_gamma   90.00
#
_symmetry.space_group_name_H-M   'P 1'
#
loop_
_entity.id
_entity.type
_entity.pdbx_description
1 polymer ?
#
loop_
_entity_poly.entity_id
_entity_poly.type
_entity_poly.pdbx_seq_one_letter_code
_entity_poly.pdbx_strand_id
1 'polypeptide(L)'
;MAKKRKTAVAAPSKPIQGAPPTSNRAGANGNSGKGLLSCPIELQTEILNYFPAVTSTTRFRAGRDPILPPTFLERTDLLRSLSQISLDYRRVFLPLLYETVNICVARGGGAFYKQVVDALRRKMEGLAANPELASCVQKINVVLTRYQAGELIPLFSSTVATFPNLHTLHVLHAHTQMTTALKVGFAGVTLPSIRLLVIPGYGHEILRSCPNVNRVWGHFRDDASKVVTVIAKHCKGVEEMRGFRFEQNTLKRLVKAAPGLKTIAIDEYDFEPSGEVCFLSSKKIQNLNRER
;
A
#
# COMPACT_ATOMS: atom_id res chain seq x y z
N MET A 1 7.94 -3.76 -53.23
CA MET A 1 9.41 -3.76 -53.31
C MET A 1 9.99 -4.34 -52.03
N ALA A 2 10.42 -5.60 -52.06
CA ALA A 2 10.89 -6.35 -50.89
C ALA A 2 12.40 -6.14 -50.67
N LYS A 3 12.80 -5.56 -49.54
CA LYS A 3 14.19 -5.25 -49.21
C LYS A 3 14.78 -6.38 -48.36
N LYS A 4 15.54 -7.28 -48.99
CA LYS A 4 16.34 -8.34 -48.35
C LYS A 4 17.38 -7.72 -47.40
N ARG A 5 17.35 -8.07 -46.11
CA ARG A 5 18.41 -7.76 -45.14
C ARG A 5 19.46 -8.89 -45.14
N LYS A 6 20.71 -8.50 -45.35
CA LYS A 6 21.92 -9.34 -45.30
C LYS A 6 22.31 -9.58 -43.84
N THR A 7 22.45 -10.85 -43.46
CA THR A 7 22.98 -11.30 -42.17
C THR A 7 24.51 -11.28 -42.24
N ALA A 8 25.16 -10.55 -41.34
CA ALA A 8 26.62 -10.55 -41.19
C ALA A 8 27.01 -11.56 -40.09
N VAL A 9 27.94 -12.45 -40.44
CA VAL A 9 28.52 -13.49 -39.59
C VAL A 9 29.58 -12.86 -38.68
N ALA A 10 29.45 -13.07 -37.36
CA ALA A 10 30.40 -12.59 -36.36
C ALA A 10 31.58 -13.57 -36.21
N ALA A 11 32.80 -13.01 -36.18
CA ALA A 11 34.05 -13.74 -35.98
C ALA A 11 34.29 -14.10 -34.49
N PRO A 12 35.05 -15.19 -34.21
CA PRO A 12 35.28 -15.68 -32.85
C PRO A 12 36.29 -14.82 -32.07
N SER A 13 35.97 -14.53 -30.81
CA SER A 13 36.78 -13.79 -29.84
C SER A 13 37.88 -14.65 -29.22
N LYS A 14 39.05 -14.01 -28.98
CA LYS A 14 40.25 -14.60 -28.37
C LYS A 14 40.05 -14.89 -26.86
N PRO A 15 40.76 -15.89 -26.30
CA PRO A 15 40.73 -16.19 -24.87
C PRO A 15 41.54 -15.18 -24.06
N ILE A 16 40.91 -14.59 -23.04
CA ILE A 16 41.55 -13.70 -22.06
C ILE A 16 42.20 -14.57 -20.99
N GLN A 17 43.53 -14.65 -21.01
CA GLN A 17 44.36 -15.17 -19.94
C GLN A 17 44.70 -14.06 -18.95
N GLY A 18 44.65 -14.36 -17.65
CA GLY A 18 45.25 -13.54 -16.59
C GLY A 18 44.30 -13.23 -15.43
N ALA A 19 44.04 -14.23 -14.59
CA ALA A 19 43.48 -13.98 -13.26
C ALA A 19 44.60 -13.41 -12.35
N PRO A 20 44.43 -12.22 -11.74
CA PRO A 20 45.38 -11.73 -10.76
C PRO A 20 45.17 -12.40 -9.39
N PRO A 21 46.23 -12.50 -8.56
CA PRO A 21 46.20 -13.19 -7.29
C PRO A 21 45.25 -12.52 -6.29
N THR A 22 44.48 -13.37 -5.60
CA THR A 22 43.64 -13.07 -4.45
C THR A 22 44.49 -12.50 -3.30
N SER A 23 44.60 -11.18 -3.26
CA SER A 23 45.12 -10.45 -2.12
C SER A 23 44.15 -10.59 -0.94
N ASN A 24 44.57 -11.35 0.08
CA ASN A 24 43.97 -11.37 1.41
C ASN A 24 44.08 -9.98 2.05
N ARG A 25 43.13 -9.10 1.76
CA ARG A 25 42.97 -7.81 2.44
C ARG A 25 42.22 -8.03 3.77
N ALA A 26 42.94 -8.58 4.74
CA ALA A 26 42.59 -8.47 6.15
C ALA A 26 42.88 -7.03 6.60
N GLY A 27 41.90 -6.16 6.40
CA GLY A 27 41.95 -4.76 6.84
C GLY A 27 40.54 -4.31 7.13
N ALA A 28 40.09 -4.51 8.36
CA ALA A 28 38.81 -4.10 8.89
C ALA A 28 38.70 -2.56 8.99
N ASN A 29 38.69 -1.89 7.84
CA ASN A 29 38.20 -0.52 7.70
C ASN A 29 36.77 -0.56 7.16
N GLY A 30 35.93 -1.42 7.75
CA GLY A 30 34.50 -1.41 7.46
C GLY A 30 33.90 -0.09 7.90
N ASN A 31 33.17 0.59 7.00
CA ASN A 31 32.42 1.81 7.34
C ASN A 31 31.28 1.54 8.34
N SER A 32 31.14 0.32 8.84
CA SER A 32 30.13 -0.16 9.78
C SER A 32 30.09 0.65 11.08
N GLY A 33 31.18 1.32 11.45
CA GLY A 33 31.26 2.20 12.64
C GLY A 33 31.20 3.70 12.35
N LYS A 34 30.78 4.14 11.16
CA LYS A 34 30.76 5.57 10.78
C LYS A 34 29.41 6.00 10.20
N GLY A 35 29.12 7.30 10.35
CA GLY A 35 27.94 7.93 9.76
C GLY A 35 26.64 7.51 10.45
N LEU A 36 25.56 7.42 9.68
CA LEU A 36 24.22 7.16 10.23
C LEU A 36 24.11 5.80 10.93
N LEU A 37 24.87 4.78 10.49
CA LEU A 37 24.88 3.46 11.13
C LEU A 37 25.54 3.45 12.52
N SER A 38 26.39 4.43 12.84
CA SER A 38 26.95 4.57 14.18
C SER A 38 26.00 5.26 15.17
N CYS A 39 24.90 5.85 14.68
CA CYS A 39 23.89 6.45 15.53
C CYS A 39 22.98 5.36 16.15
N PRO A 40 22.51 5.56 17.40
CA PRO A 40 21.43 4.75 17.96
C PRO A 40 20.21 4.66 17.02
N ILE A 41 19.54 3.51 16.99
CA ILE A 41 18.42 3.23 16.07
C ILE A 41 17.25 4.19 16.27
N GLU A 42 17.10 4.71 17.49
CA GLU A 42 16.11 5.72 17.87
C GLU A 42 16.33 7.01 17.07
N LEU A 43 17.57 7.52 17.01
CA LEU A 43 17.92 8.71 16.24
C LEU A 43 17.76 8.48 14.74
N GLN A 44 18.12 7.29 14.24
CA GLN A 44 17.91 6.94 12.84
C GLN A 44 16.40 6.99 12.50
N THR A 45 15.57 6.44 13.37
CA THR A 45 14.11 6.42 13.20
C THR A 45 13.53 7.83 13.29
N GLU A 46 13.98 8.64 14.23
CA GLU A 46 13.59 10.05 14.38
C GLU A 46 13.92 10.85 13.12
N ILE A 47 15.16 10.75 12.61
CA ILE A 47 15.59 11.38 11.36
C ILE A 47 14.68 10.97 10.20
N LEU A 48 14.41 9.67 10.05
CA LEU A 48 13.55 9.18 8.97
C LEU A 48 12.10 9.67 9.12
N ASN A 49 11.62 9.88 10.34
CA ASN A 49 10.25 10.32 10.63
C ASN A 49 10.01 11.81 10.35
N TYR A 50 11.06 12.63 10.19
CA TYR A 50 10.93 14.00 9.70
C TYR A 50 10.43 14.08 8.25
N PHE A 51 10.60 13.03 7.46
CA PHE A 51 10.15 13.01 6.07
C PHE A 51 8.66 12.65 5.97
N PRO A 52 7.89 13.31 5.09
CA PRO A 52 6.48 12.99 4.88
C PRO A 52 6.27 11.51 4.53
N ALA A 53 5.39 10.86 5.27
CA ALA A 53 5.02 9.46 5.06
C ALA A 53 3.53 9.33 4.78
N VAL A 54 3.16 8.41 3.87
CA VAL A 54 1.75 8.10 3.60
C VAL A 54 1.22 7.27 4.76
N THR A 55 0.34 7.89 5.54
CA THR A 55 -0.37 7.25 6.66
C THR A 55 -1.74 6.76 6.22
N SER A 56 -2.37 5.92 7.04
CA SER A 56 -3.76 5.48 6.83
C SER A 56 -4.78 6.62 6.93
N THR A 57 -4.38 7.78 7.49
CA THR A 57 -5.19 9.00 7.54
C THR A 57 -4.89 9.96 6.38
N THR A 58 -3.91 9.65 5.53
CA THR A 58 -3.56 10.48 4.37
C THR A 58 -4.69 10.42 3.36
N ARG A 59 -5.17 11.59 2.93
CA ARG A 59 -6.33 11.76 2.03
C ARG A 59 -5.95 12.61 0.83
N PHE A 60 -6.67 12.43 -0.28
CA PHE A 60 -6.60 13.38 -1.40
C PHE A 60 -7.43 14.62 -1.11
N ARG A 61 -6.95 15.77 -1.61
CA ARG A 61 -7.77 16.98 -1.68
C ARG A 61 -8.77 16.85 -2.82
N ALA A 62 -10.06 17.05 -2.54
CA ALA A 62 -11.10 17.05 -3.56
C ALA A 62 -10.78 18.06 -4.67
N GLY A 63 -11.10 17.70 -5.92
CA GLY A 63 -10.90 18.59 -7.08
C GLY A 63 -9.49 18.60 -7.69
N ARG A 64 -8.58 17.72 -7.26
CA ARG A 64 -7.29 17.50 -7.91
C ARG A 64 -7.16 16.07 -8.42
N ASP A 65 -6.15 15.85 -9.26
CA ASP A 65 -5.75 14.50 -9.66
C ASP A 65 -5.56 13.63 -8.41
N PRO A 66 -6.01 12.36 -8.43
CA PRO A 66 -5.97 11.46 -7.28
C PRO A 66 -4.56 10.88 -7.09
N ILE A 67 -3.57 11.75 -7.03
CA ILE A 67 -2.16 11.45 -6.77
C ILE A 67 -1.64 12.38 -5.67
N LEU A 68 -0.75 11.84 -4.85
CA LEU A 68 -0.12 12.59 -3.78
C LEU A 68 1.00 13.45 -4.36
N PRO A 69 1.34 14.57 -3.70
CA PRO A 69 2.49 15.38 -4.08
C PRO A 69 3.80 14.58 -4.07
N PRO A 70 4.78 14.94 -4.92
CA PRO A 70 6.10 14.32 -4.95
C PRO A 70 6.84 14.31 -3.61
N THR A 71 6.52 15.21 -2.67
CA THR A 71 7.13 15.27 -1.33
C THR A 71 6.98 13.96 -0.54
N PHE A 72 5.92 13.18 -0.79
CA PHE A 72 5.75 11.85 -0.19
C PHE A 72 6.74 10.79 -0.70
N LEU A 73 7.55 11.12 -1.72
CA LEU A 73 8.64 10.27 -2.20
C LEU A 73 9.98 10.58 -1.55
N GLU A 74 10.13 11.71 -0.85
CA GLU A 74 11.42 12.12 -0.27
C GLU A 74 11.99 11.03 0.65
N ARG A 75 11.17 10.48 1.55
CA ARG A 75 11.58 9.34 2.40
C ARG A 75 12.01 8.13 1.57
N THR A 76 11.28 7.83 0.50
CA THR A 76 11.57 6.68 -0.38
C THR A 76 12.88 6.89 -1.15
N ASP A 77 13.13 8.11 -1.63
CA ASP A 77 14.35 8.46 -2.35
C ASP A 77 15.56 8.50 -1.41
N LEU A 78 15.40 9.03 -0.19
CA LEU A 78 16.43 8.97 0.84
C LEU A 78 16.81 7.52 1.16
N LEU A 79 15.84 6.67 1.51
CA LEU A 79 16.11 5.26 1.86
C LEU A 79 16.76 4.51 0.68
N ARG A 80 16.34 4.80 -0.55
CA ARG A 80 16.99 4.25 -1.75
C ARG A 80 18.45 4.71 -1.85
N SER A 81 18.72 6.00 -1.73
CA SER A 81 20.08 6.54 -1.77
C SER A 81 20.96 5.96 -0.67
N LEU A 82 20.45 5.89 0.57
CA LEU A 82 21.14 5.26 1.70
C LEU A 82 21.50 3.80 1.40
N SER A 83 20.54 3.02 0.89
CA SER A 83 20.77 1.60 0.55
C SER A 83 21.82 1.36 -0.54
N GLN A 84 22.23 2.41 -1.26
CA GLN A 84 23.24 2.35 -2.32
C GLN A 84 24.65 2.77 -1.87
N ILE A 85 24.82 3.25 -0.63
CA ILE A 85 26.12 3.73 -0.12
C ILE A 85 27.11 2.59 0.11
N SER A 86 26.67 1.49 0.75
CA SER A 86 27.51 0.34 1.08
C SER A 86 26.67 -0.92 1.33
N LEU A 87 27.32 -2.08 1.44
CA LEU A 87 26.65 -3.35 1.78
C LEU A 87 25.97 -3.30 3.15
N ASP A 88 26.60 -2.67 4.14
CA ASP A 88 26.03 -2.55 5.48
C ASP A 88 24.79 -1.64 5.48
N TYR A 89 24.86 -0.51 4.78
CA TYR A 89 23.69 0.36 4.60
C TYR A 89 22.59 -0.36 3.83
N ARG A 90 22.93 -1.15 2.80
CA ARG A 90 21.94 -1.93 2.04
C ARG A 90 21.20 -2.90 2.96
N ARG A 91 21.91 -3.61 3.84
CA ARG A 91 21.31 -4.57 4.78
C ARG A 91 20.31 -3.90 5.73
N VAL A 92 20.57 -2.66 6.14
CA VAL A 92 19.72 -1.92 7.09
C VAL A 92 18.57 -1.19 6.37
N PHE A 93 18.86 -0.42 5.32
CA PHE A 93 17.90 0.50 4.73
C PHE A 93 17.07 -0.10 3.59
N LEU A 94 17.51 -1.20 2.96
CA LEU A 94 16.72 -1.85 1.92
C LEU A 94 15.42 -2.47 2.47
N PRO A 95 15.41 -3.20 3.60
CA PRO A 95 14.16 -3.65 4.21
C PRO A 95 13.23 -2.49 4.57
N LEU A 96 13.77 -1.40 5.13
CA LEU A 96 13.00 -0.20 5.47
C LEU A 96 12.39 0.49 4.24
N LEU A 97 13.10 0.50 3.11
CA LEU A 97 12.59 1.01 1.84
C LEU A 97 11.37 0.23 1.35
N TYR A 98 11.36 -1.09 1.56
CA TYR A 98 10.31 -1.99 1.09
C TYR A 98 9.20 -2.25 2.11
N GLU A 99 9.36 -1.82 3.37
CA GLU A 99 8.31 -1.89 4.40
C GLU A 99 6.99 -1.26 3.90
N THR A 100 7.09 -0.12 3.21
CA THR A 100 5.95 0.61 2.65
C THR A 100 6.09 0.81 1.15
N VAL A 101 5.22 0.18 0.37
CA VAL A 101 5.18 0.32 -1.08
C VAL A 101 4.19 1.40 -1.48
N ASN A 102 4.70 2.55 -1.90
CA ASN A 102 3.90 3.66 -2.40
C ASN A 102 3.75 3.62 -3.93
N ILE A 103 2.50 3.63 -4.40
CA ILE A 103 2.03 3.59 -5.79
C ILE A 103 0.89 4.61 -5.95
N CYS A 104 1.06 5.75 -5.31
CA CYS A 104 0.09 6.84 -5.24
C CYS A 104 0.72 8.20 -5.55
N VAL A 105 1.98 8.23 -5.99
CA VAL A 105 2.73 9.46 -6.30
C VAL A 105 3.26 9.41 -7.73
N ALA A 106 3.16 10.53 -8.45
CA ALA A 106 3.68 10.72 -9.79
C ALA A 106 4.96 11.57 -9.75
N ARG A 107 5.96 11.28 -10.60
CA ARG A 107 7.29 11.94 -10.58
C ARG A 107 7.51 12.97 -11.68
N GLY A 108 6.51 13.25 -12.52
CA GLY A 108 6.71 14.17 -13.63
C GLY A 108 5.42 14.58 -14.33
N GLY A 109 5.58 15.35 -15.40
CA GLY A 109 4.49 15.76 -16.27
C GLY A 109 3.88 14.58 -17.05
N GLY A 110 2.63 14.73 -17.46
CA GLY A 110 1.89 13.76 -18.25
C GLY A 110 0.69 13.16 -17.52
N ALA A 111 0.03 12.20 -18.17
CA ALA A 111 -1.17 11.58 -17.64
C ALA A 111 -0.87 10.73 -16.39
N PHE A 112 -1.34 11.17 -15.22
CA PHE A 112 -1.07 10.53 -13.94
C PHE A 112 -1.42 9.04 -13.94
N TYR A 113 -2.52 8.65 -14.60
CA TYR A 113 -2.99 7.27 -14.62
C TYR A 113 -2.01 6.32 -15.33
N LYS A 114 -1.30 6.78 -16.37
CA LYS A 114 -0.26 5.98 -17.04
C LYS A 114 0.91 5.76 -16.09
N GLN A 115 1.38 6.84 -15.45
CA GLN A 115 2.50 6.76 -14.50
C GLN A 115 2.19 5.84 -13.33
N VAL A 116 0.98 5.91 -12.77
CA VAL A 116 0.53 5.03 -11.68
C VAL A 116 0.50 3.57 -12.13
N VAL A 117 -0.02 3.29 -13.33
CA VAL A 117 -0.07 1.92 -13.87
C VAL A 117 1.31 1.36 -14.15
N ASP A 118 2.20 2.15 -14.77
CA ASP A 118 3.59 1.74 -15.04
C ASP A 118 4.36 1.51 -13.74
N ALA A 119 4.13 2.36 -12.72
CA ALA A 119 4.71 2.19 -11.40
C ALA A 119 4.17 0.95 -10.69
N LEU A 120 2.86 0.68 -10.79
CA LEU A 120 2.21 -0.48 -10.22
C LEU A 120 2.79 -1.76 -10.82
N ARG A 121 2.80 -1.86 -12.15
CA ARG A 121 3.34 -3.01 -12.89
C ARG A 121 4.78 -3.29 -12.51
N ARG A 122 5.66 -2.29 -12.66
CA ARG A 122 7.10 -2.43 -12.37
C ARG A 122 7.37 -2.85 -10.93
N LYS A 123 6.62 -2.32 -9.97
CA LYS A 123 6.78 -2.67 -8.55
C LYS A 123 6.27 -4.08 -8.26
N MET A 124 5.11 -4.47 -8.81
CA MET A 124 4.56 -5.81 -8.60
C MET A 124 5.46 -6.87 -9.23
N GLU A 125 5.86 -6.69 -10.49
CA GLU A 125 6.78 -7.62 -11.18
C GLU A 125 8.14 -7.71 -10.46
N GLY A 126 8.69 -6.57 -10.05
CA GLY A 126 9.95 -6.53 -9.30
C GLY A 126 9.86 -7.23 -7.93
N LEU A 127 8.73 -7.11 -7.22
CA LEU A 127 8.51 -7.79 -5.95
C LEU A 127 8.24 -9.29 -6.15
N ALA A 128 7.48 -9.67 -7.18
CA ALA A 128 7.25 -11.06 -7.53
C ALA A 128 8.55 -11.79 -7.88
N ALA A 129 9.49 -11.11 -8.54
CA ALA A 129 10.81 -11.65 -8.86
C ALA A 129 11.77 -11.75 -7.65
N ASN A 130 11.48 -11.08 -6.53
CA ASN A 130 12.38 -11.01 -5.37
C ASN A 130 11.63 -11.32 -4.06
N PRO A 131 11.44 -12.61 -3.72
CA PRO A 131 10.70 -13.03 -2.53
C PRO A 131 11.24 -12.48 -1.20
N GLU A 132 12.56 -12.28 -1.10
CA GLU A 132 13.19 -11.68 0.08
C GLU A 132 12.67 -10.25 0.32
N LEU A 133 12.56 -9.44 -0.74
CA LEU A 133 12.01 -8.08 -0.65
C LEU A 133 10.50 -8.10 -0.41
N ALA A 134 9.80 -9.05 -1.02
CA ALA A 134 8.38 -9.26 -0.79
C ALA A 134 8.07 -9.57 0.69
N SER A 135 8.96 -10.29 1.38
CA SER A 135 8.82 -10.55 2.82
C SER A 135 8.98 -9.29 3.68
N CYS A 136 9.64 -8.24 3.19
CA CYS A 136 9.75 -6.97 3.90
C CYS A 136 8.48 -6.12 3.81
N VAL A 137 7.58 -6.38 2.86
CA VAL A 137 6.40 -5.54 2.60
C VAL A 137 5.35 -5.69 3.70
N GLN A 138 5.03 -4.59 4.37
CA GLN A 138 4.03 -4.53 5.43
C GLN A 138 2.82 -3.66 5.07
N LYS A 139 3.05 -2.61 4.27
CA LYS A 139 2.06 -1.60 3.91
C LYS A 139 2.08 -1.32 2.41
N ILE A 140 0.91 -1.27 1.78
CA ILE A 140 0.76 -0.85 0.38
C ILE A 140 -0.19 0.33 0.30
N ASN A 141 0.27 1.41 -0.32
CA ASN A 141 -0.52 2.61 -0.59
C ASN A 141 -0.68 2.74 -2.11
N VAL A 142 -1.89 2.58 -2.64
CA VAL A 142 -2.13 2.46 -4.08
C VAL A 142 -3.27 3.35 -4.57
N VAL A 143 -3.11 3.83 -5.80
CA VAL A 143 -4.18 4.45 -6.60
C VAL A 143 -4.56 3.50 -7.72
N LEU A 144 -5.84 3.17 -7.83
CA LEU A 144 -6.37 2.26 -8.84
C LEU A 144 -7.14 3.05 -9.89
N THR A 145 -6.75 2.89 -11.15
CA THR A 145 -7.36 3.62 -12.28
C THR A 145 -8.00 2.65 -13.26
N ARG A 146 -8.87 3.16 -14.13
CA ARG A 146 -9.49 2.37 -15.20
C ARG A 146 -8.50 1.90 -16.26
N TYR A 147 -7.36 2.59 -16.38
CA TYR A 147 -6.38 2.31 -17.42
C TYR A 147 -5.77 0.92 -17.21
N GLN A 148 -5.94 0.03 -18.19
CA GLN A 148 -5.48 -1.37 -18.14
C GLN A 148 -5.97 -2.19 -16.92
N ALA A 149 -7.12 -1.82 -16.33
CA ALA A 149 -7.62 -2.48 -15.13
C ALA A 149 -7.85 -4.00 -15.29
N GLY A 150 -8.23 -4.46 -16.49
CA GLY A 150 -8.49 -5.88 -16.76
C GLY A 150 -7.25 -6.78 -16.64
N GLU A 151 -6.06 -6.23 -16.87
CA GLU A 151 -4.79 -6.97 -16.76
C GLU A 151 -4.11 -6.69 -15.41
N LEU A 152 -4.13 -5.43 -14.99
CA LEU A 152 -3.33 -4.97 -13.85
C LEU A 152 -3.93 -5.35 -12.50
N ILE A 153 -5.26 -5.41 -12.38
CA ILE A 153 -5.90 -5.77 -11.11
C ILE A 153 -5.67 -7.25 -10.76
N PRO A 154 -5.80 -8.23 -11.68
CA PRO A 154 -5.40 -9.61 -11.43
C PRO A 154 -3.91 -9.76 -11.09
N LEU A 155 -3.02 -9.04 -11.78
CA LEU A 155 -1.59 -9.03 -11.46
C LEU A 155 -1.35 -8.51 -10.04
N PHE A 156 -2.03 -7.41 -9.68
CA PHE A 156 -1.93 -6.81 -8.36
C PHE A 156 -2.42 -7.76 -7.26
N SER A 157 -3.63 -8.30 -7.38
CA SER A 157 -4.23 -9.16 -6.35
C SER A 157 -3.43 -10.45 -6.14
N SER A 158 -2.98 -11.11 -7.21
CA SER A 158 -2.16 -12.33 -7.13
C SER A 158 -0.81 -12.06 -6.48
N THR A 159 -0.14 -10.95 -6.84
CA THR A 159 1.15 -10.58 -6.24
C THR A 159 0.99 -10.24 -4.77
N VAL A 160 -0.02 -9.45 -4.42
CA VAL A 160 -0.32 -9.07 -3.02
C VAL A 160 -0.58 -10.28 -2.13
N ALA A 161 -1.19 -11.34 -2.67
CA ALA A 161 -1.43 -12.59 -1.93
C ALA A 161 -0.15 -13.33 -1.54
N THR A 162 0.98 -13.05 -2.20
CA THR A 162 2.29 -13.66 -1.89
C THR A 162 3.03 -12.97 -0.76
N PHE A 163 2.55 -11.82 -0.26
CA PHE A 163 3.25 -11.03 0.75
C PHE A 163 2.90 -11.51 2.18
N PRO A 164 3.81 -12.20 2.88
CA PRO A 164 3.49 -12.85 4.14
C PRO A 164 3.23 -11.85 5.27
N ASN A 165 3.88 -10.67 5.22
CA ASN A 165 3.86 -9.67 6.28
C ASN A 165 2.95 -8.47 5.98
N LEU A 166 2.23 -8.50 4.86
CA LEU A 166 1.33 -7.42 4.48
C LEU A 166 0.13 -7.35 5.41
N HIS A 167 0.07 -6.35 6.27
CA HIS A 167 -1.03 -6.16 7.21
C HIS A 167 -1.89 -4.93 6.92
N THR A 168 -1.43 -4.02 6.04
CA THR A 168 -2.14 -2.80 5.69
C THR A 168 -2.22 -2.61 4.19
N LEU A 169 -3.44 -2.53 3.67
CA LEU A 169 -3.72 -2.12 2.31
C LEU A 169 -4.52 -0.82 2.33
N HIS A 170 -3.95 0.22 1.73
CA HIS A 170 -4.56 1.53 1.62
C HIS A 170 -4.76 1.86 0.15
N VAL A 171 -6.02 1.79 -0.29
CA VAL A 171 -6.45 2.24 -1.61
C VAL A 171 -6.85 3.70 -1.46
N LEU A 172 -5.98 4.62 -1.83
CA LEU A 172 -6.25 6.06 -1.67
C LEU A 172 -7.34 6.52 -2.66
N HIS A 173 -7.39 5.91 -3.83
CA HIS A 173 -8.42 6.21 -4.83
C HIS A 173 -8.70 4.98 -5.68
N ALA A 174 -9.98 4.80 -6.02
CA ALA A 174 -10.43 3.90 -7.06
C ALA A 174 -11.57 4.59 -7.80
N HIS A 175 -11.49 4.64 -9.13
CA HIS A 175 -12.54 5.23 -9.95
C HIS A 175 -13.87 4.47 -9.76
N THR A 176 -15.01 5.14 -9.79
CA THR A 176 -16.34 4.55 -9.49
C THR A 176 -16.68 3.31 -10.34
N GLN A 177 -16.29 3.34 -11.61
CA GLN A 177 -16.44 2.23 -12.57
C GLN A 177 -15.44 1.07 -12.39
N MET A 178 -14.58 1.09 -11.37
CA MET A 178 -13.63 0.00 -11.09
C MET A 178 -14.26 -1.22 -10.43
N THR A 179 -15.51 -1.11 -9.94
CA THR A 179 -16.16 -2.18 -9.16
C THR A 179 -16.11 -3.54 -9.86
N THR A 180 -16.40 -3.61 -11.17
CA THR A 180 -16.35 -4.87 -11.94
C THR A 180 -14.92 -5.41 -12.05
N ALA A 181 -13.93 -4.55 -12.35
CA ALA A 181 -12.53 -4.96 -12.46
C ALA A 181 -11.98 -5.46 -11.12
N LEU A 182 -12.34 -4.80 -10.02
CA LEU A 182 -12.00 -5.24 -8.65
C LEU A 182 -12.64 -6.58 -8.32
N LYS A 183 -13.94 -6.73 -8.59
CA LYS A 183 -14.65 -8.00 -8.37
C LYS A 183 -14.01 -9.17 -9.12
N VAL A 184 -13.69 -8.98 -10.41
CA VAL A 184 -13.08 -10.01 -11.25
C VAL A 184 -11.64 -10.28 -10.82
N GLY A 185 -10.83 -9.25 -10.63
CA GLY A 185 -9.41 -9.42 -10.32
C GLY A 185 -9.14 -9.97 -8.92
N PHE A 186 -10.03 -9.74 -7.95
CA PHE A 186 -9.92 -10.32 -6.61
C PHE A 186 -10.73 -11.63 -6.44
N ALA A 187 -11.41 -12.12 -7.48
CA ALA A 187 -12.14 -13.37 -7.42
C ALA A 187 -11.20 -14.54 -7.11
N GLY A 188 -11.51 -15.33 -6.09
CA GLY A 188 -10.70 -16.48 -5.66
C GLY A 188 -9.41 -16.12 -4.89
N VAL A 189 -9.08 -14.83 -4.77
CA VAL A 189 -7.91 -14.37 -4.00
C VAL A 189 -8.28 -14.20 -2.54
N THR A 190 -7.45 -14.74 -1.65
CA THR A 190 -7.59 -14.58 -0.18
C THR A 190 -6.36 -13.90 0.38
N LEU A 191 -6.56 -12.88 1.21
CA LEU A 191 -5.56 -12.01 1.81
C LEU A 191 -5.70 -12.05 3.34
N PRO A 192 -5.31 -13.17 3.99
CA PRO A 192 -5.56 -13.39 5.41
C PRO A 192 -4.64 -12.56 6.33
N SER A 193 -3.54 -12.02 5.82
CA SER A 193 -2.59 -11.21 6.56
C SER A 193 -3.06 -9.77 6.78
N ILE A 194 -3.97 -9.26 5.94
CA ILE A 194 -4.47 -7.89 6.00
C ILE A 194 -5.36 -7.69 7.22
N ARG A 195 -4.95 -6.79 8.11
CA ARG A 195 -5.68 -6.40 9.34
C ARG A 195 -6.35 -5.05 9.20
N LEU A 196 -5.70 -4.11 8.51
CA LEU A 196 -6.22 -2.77 8.24
C LEU A 196 -6.44 -2.59 6.75
N LEU A 197 -7.69 -2.32 6.36
CA LEU A 197 -8.06 -1.98 4.99
C LEU A 197 -8.62 -0.56 4.96
N VAL A 198 -7.96 0.32 4.20
CA VAL A 198 -8.44 1.68 3.94
C VAL A 198 -8.88 1.73 2.48
N ILE A 199 -10.16 1.95 2.21
CA ILE A 199 -10.74 1.85 0.87
C ILE A 199 -11.76 2.96 0.59
N PRO A 200 -11.91 3.38 -0.68
CA PRO A 200 -13.08 4.16 -1.09
C PRO A 200 -14.32 3.26 -1.07
N GLY A 201 -15.51 3.85 -1.11
CA GLY A 201 -16.79 3.13 -1.07
C GLY A 201 -16.95 2.12 -2.22
N TYR A 202 -16.34 2.39 -3.37
CA TYR A 202 -16.31 1.47 -4.52
C TYR A 202 -15.28 0.33 -4.38
N GLY A 203 -14.39 0.40 -3.38
CA GLY A 203 -13.37 -0.60 -3.07
C GLY A 203 -13.88 -1.79 -2.23
N HIS A 204 -15.18 -1.86 -1.91
CA HIS A 204 -15.77 -2.91 -1.08
C HIS A 204 -15.58 -4.33 -1.64
N GLU A 205 -15.30 -4.49 -2.93
CA GLU A 205 -14.98 -5.80 -3.52
C GLU A 205 -13.65 -6.37 -3.00
N ILE A 206 -12.66 -5.52 -2.67
CA ILE A 206 -11.36 -5.93 -2.10
C ILE A 206 -11.56 -6.51 -0.69
N LEU A 207 -12.52 -5.96 0.06
CA LEU A 207 -12.84 -6.40 1.41
C LEU A 207 -13.27 -7.87 1.46
N ARG A 208 -13.91 -8.38 0.39
CA ARG A 208 -14.32 -9.80 0.30
C ARG A 208 -13.14 -10.76 0.38
N SER A 209 -11.98 -10.34 -0.08
CA SER A 209 -10.74 -11.12 -0.04
C SER A 209 -10.00 -11.04 1.29
N CYS A 210 -10.45 -10.23 2.26
CA CYS A 210 -9.72 -9.97 3.51
C CYS A 210 -10.48 -10.54 4.72
N PRO A 211 -10.44 -11.86 4.99
CA PRO A 211 -11.27 -12.49 6.04
C PRO A 211 -10.92 -12.05 7.46
N ASN A 212 -9.66 -11.69 7.71
CA ASN A 212 -9.13 -11.34 9.04
C ASN A 212 -9.02 -9.83 9.29
N VAL A 213 -9.65 -9.02 8.44
CA VAL A 213 -9.65 -7.56 8.61
C VAL A 213 -10.39 -7.19 9.89
N ASN A 214 -9.72 -6.44 10.76
CA ASN A 214 -10.29 -5.96 12.02
C ASN A 214 -10.52 -4.44 12.04
N ARG A 215 -9.88 -3.70 11.13
CA ARG A 215 -10.06 -2.26 10.98
C ARG A 215 -10.39 -1.93 9.52
N VAL A 216 -11.54 -1.29 9.31
CA VAL A 216 -12.01 -0.89 7.96
C VAL A 216 -12.22 0.62 7.95
N TRP A 217 -11.40 1.33 7.19
CA TRP A 217 -11.49 2.78 7.09
C TRP A 217 -11.97 3.17 5.69
N GLY A 218 -12.95 4.06 5.64
CA GLY A 218 -13.50 4.66 4.44
C GLY A 218 -12.83 5.98 4.12
N HIS A 219 -12.97 6.42 2.88
CA HIS A 219 -12.74 7.81 2.53
C HIS A 219 -14.00 8.62 2.80
N PHE A 220 -13.78 9.90 3.11
CA PHE A 220 -14.82 10.85 3.44
C PHE A 220 -15.93 10.87 2.38
N ARG A 221 -17.19 10.77 2.84
CA ARG A 221 -18.47 10.79 2.09
C ARG A 221 -18.89 9.45 1.49
N ASP A 222 -18.16 8.38 1.74
CA ASP A 222 -18.55 7.08 1.23
C ASP A 222 -19.73 6.47 2.01
N ASP A 223 -20.71 5.95 1.26
CA ASP A 223 -21.83 5.21 1.81
C ASP A 223 -21.37 3.83 2.34
N ALA A 224 -21.59 3.60 3.64
CA ALA A 224 -21.25 2.35 4.30
C ALA A 224 -22.10 1.15 3.86
N SER A 225 -23.25 1.34 3.18
CA SER A 225 -24.25 0.29 2.93
C SER A 225 -23.67 -0.97 2.27
N LYS A 226 -22.82 -0.79 1.25
CA LYS A 226 -22.15 -1.88 0.53
C LYS A 226 -21.07 -2.54 1.36
N VAL A 227 -20.27 -1.76 2.07
CA VAL A 227 -19.22 -2.24 2.96
C VAL A 227 -19.81 -3.10 4.09
N VAL A 228 -20.87 -2.62 4.75
CA VAL A 228 -21.59 -3.37 5.80
C VAL A 228 -22.13 -4.69 5.27
N THR A 229 -22.63 -4.72 4.03
CA THR A 229 -23.12 -5.96 3.39
C THR A 229 -21.99 -6.98 3.22
N VAL A 230 -20.79 -6.53 2.86
CA VAL A 230 -19.61 -7.40 2.73
C VAL A 230 -19.12 -7.87 4.10
N ILE A 231 -19.05 -6.97 5.09
CA ILE A 231 -18.67 -7.30 6.48
C ILE A 231 -19.54 -8.42 7.04
N ALA A 232 -20.86 -8.30 6.89
CA ALA A 232 -21.82 -9.29 7.37
C ALA A 232 -21.56 -10.71 6.83
N LYS A 233 -21.03 -10.83 5.61
CA LYS A 233 -20.81 -12.10 4.92
C LYS A 233 -19.39 -12.64 5.11
N HIS A 234 -18.38 -11.78 5.07
CA HIS A 234 -16.99 -12.20 4.91
C HIS A 234 -16.07 -11.77 6.05
N CYS A 235 -16.39 -10.71 6.80
CA CYS A 235 -15.46 -10.08 7.74
C CYS A 235 -16.11 -9.87 9.12
N LYS A 236 -16.47 -10.97 9.80
CA LYS A 236 -17.16 -10.90 11.10
C LYS A 236 -16.27 -10.37 12.25
N GLY A 237 -14.95 -10.37 12.06
CA GLY A 237 -13.95 -9.92 13.04
C GLY A 237 -13.66 -8.41 13.02
N VAL A 238 -14.47 -7.60 12.35
CA VAL A 238 -14.28 -6.14 12.34
C VAL A 238 -14.53 -5.56 13.72
N GLU A 239 -13.53 -4.87 14.26
CA GLU A 239 -13.55 -4.20 15.56
C GLU A 239 -13.64 -2.67 15.43
N GLU A 240 -13.22 -2.11 14.31
CA GLU A 240 -13.18 -0.67 14.10
C GLU A 240 -13.64 -0.29 12.69
N MET A 241 -14.51 0.72 12.62
CA MET A 241 -14.95 1.31 11.36
C MET A 241 -14.85 2.84 11.43
N ARG A 242 -14.21 3.47 10.43
CA ARG A 242 -14.00 4.94 10.39
C ARG A 242 -14.28 5.52 9.02
N GLY A 243 -14.58 6.81 8.94
CA GLY A 243 -14.57 7.57 7.69
C GLY A 243 -15.73 7.29 6.74
N PHE A 244 -16.80 6.62 7.19
CA PHE A 244 -18.01 6.39 6.39
C PHE A 244 -19.18 7.21 6.89
N ARG A 245 -20.12 7.50 5.97
CA ARG A 245 -21.44 8.03 6.34
C ARG A 245 -22.35 6.88 6.73
N PHE A 246 -22.97 6.99 7.91
CA PHE A 246 -23.93 6.00 8.41
C PHE A 246 -25.33 6.59 8.49
N GLU A 247 -26.27 5.94 7.83
CA GLU A 247 -27.70 6.09 8.14
C GLU A 247 -28.07 5.20 9.32
N GLN A 248 -29.14 5.54 10.06
CA GLN A 248 -29.57 4.79 11.24
C GLN A 248 -29.81 3.30 10.95
N ASN A 249 -30.40 2.99 9.79
CA ASN A 249 -30.64 1.60 9.37
C ASN A 249 -29.33 0.86 9.04
N THR A 250 -28.38 1.55 8.40
CA THR A 250 -27.06 0.99 8.08
C THR A 250 -26.24 0.73 9.35
N LEU A 251 -26.33 1.62 10.35
CA LEU A 251 -25.69 1.45 11.64
C LEU A 251 -26.26 0.22 12.39
N LYS A 252 -27.59 0.07 12.42
CA LYS A 252 -28.24 -1.13 12.99
C LYS A 252 -27.77 -2.42 12.30
N ARG A 253 -27.63 -2.40 10.97
CA ARG A 253 -27.09 -3.53 10.19
C ARG A 253 -25.62 -3.79 10.50
N LEU A 254 -24.81 -2.76 10.68
CA LEU A 254 -23.39 -2.88 11.01
C LEU A 254 -23.20 -3.55 12.38
N VAL A 255 -23.92 -3.09 13.40
CA VAL A 255 -23.84 -3.68 14.75
C VAL A 255 -24.24 -5.16 14.74
N LYS A 256 -25.23 -5.53 13.91
CA LYS A 256 -25.60 -6.94 13.70
C LYS A 256 -24.53 -7.72 12.91
N ALA A 257 -23.88 -7.08 11.94
CA ALA A 257 -22.88 -7.70 11.07
C ALA A 257 -21.54 -7.95 11.77
N ALA A 258 -21.14 -7.06 12.68
CA ALA A 258 -19.87 -7.09 13.39
C ALA A 258 -20.13 -7.02 14.91
N PRO A 259 -20.45 -8.15 15.57
CA PRO A 259 -20.74 -8.17 17.00
C PRO A 259 -19.54 -7.77 17.87
N GLY A 260 -18.31 -7.89 17.36
CA GLY A 260 -17.07 -7.46 18.01
C GLY A 260 -16.71 -5.98 17.79
N LEU A 261 -17.59 -5.18 17.20
CA LEU A 261 -17.33 -3.77 16.90
C LEU A 261 -17.16 -2.94 18.18
N LYS A 262 -15.96 -2.40 18.38
CA LYS A 262 -15.57 -1.60 19.55
C LYS A 262 -15.69 -0.11 19.27
N THR A 263 -15.26 0.31 18.09
CA THR A 263 -15.07 1.73 17.75
C THR A 263 -15.73 2.07 16.42
N ILE A 264 -16.56 3.12 16.43
CA ILE A 264 -17.07 3.77 15.23
C ILE A 264 -16.69 5.24 15.31
N ALA A 265 -15.86 5.69 14.36
CA ALA A 265 -15.59 7.11 14.19
C ALA A 265 -16.45 7.64 13.06
N ILE A 266 -17.40 8.50 13.41
CA ILE A 266 -18.22 9.23 12.44
C ILE A 266 -17.52 10.58 12.26
N ASP A 267 -17.02 10.82 11.06
CA ASP A 267 -16.53 12.14 10.70
C ASP A 267 -17.77 13.05 10.60
N GLU A 268 -18.04 13.85 11.65
CA GLU A 268 -19.04 14.93 11.60
C GLU A 268 -18.55 15.99 10.62
N TYR A 269 -19.45 16.45 9.76
CA TYR A 269 -19.12 17.38 8.68
C TYR A 269 -19.19 18.82 9.17
N ASP A 270 -18.29 19.64 8.61
CA ASP A 270 -18.41 21.09 8.41
C ASP A 270 -17.71 22.05 9.36
N PHE A 271 -16.50 21.75 9.86
CA PHE A 271 -15.60 22.84 10.26
C PHE A 271 -14.17 22.65 9.76
N GLU A 272 -13.59 23.77 9.33
CA GLU A 272 -12.16 24.00 9.20
C GLU A 272 -11.35 23.36 10.35
N PRO A 273 -10.04 23.09 10.18
CA PRO A 273 -9.29 22.08 10.93
C PRO A 273 -9.11 22.38 12.42
N SER A 274 -10.17 22.28 13.22
CA SER A 274 -10.17 22.38 14.69
C SER A 274 -10.21 21.01 15.38
N GLY A 275 -10.24 19.91 14.63
CA GLY A 275 -9.73 18.61 15.11
C GLY A 275 -10.61 17.81 16.09
N GLU A 276 -11.89 18.14 16.27
CA GLU A 276 -12.76 17.32 17.13
C GLU A 276 -13.37 16.14 16.37
N VAL A 277 -13.07 14.92 16.84
CA VAL A 277 -13.62 13.66 16.33
C VAL A 277 -14.63 13.14 17.34
N CYS A 278 -15.89 13.00 16.93
CA CYS A 278 -16.95 12.41 17.76
C CYS A 278 -16.78 10.88 17.84
N PHE A 279 -16.41 10.37 19.01
CA PHE A 279 -16.30 8.93 19.26
C PHE A 279 -17.61 8.40 19.86
N LEU A 280 -18.29 7.50 19.13
CA LEU A 280 -19.34 6.69 19.73
C LEU A 280 -18.69 5.54 20.50
N SER A 281 -18.70 5.62 21.84
CA SER A 281 -18.17 4.57 22.71
C SER A 281 -19.05 3.32 22.70
N SER A 282 -18.46 2.17 23.03
CA SER A 282 -19.15 0.87 23.04
C SER A 282 -20.41 0.84 23.92
N LYS A 283 -20.48 1.65 24.98
CA LYS A 283 -21.68 1.77 25.84
C LYS A 283 -22.88 2.34 25.08
N LYS A 284 -22.65 3.37 24.25
CA LYS A 284 -23.71 4.00 23.45
C LYS A 284 -24.16 3.09 22.30
N ILE A 285 -23.23 2.30 21.75
CA ILE A 285 -23.53 1.24 20.77
C ILE A 285 -24.38 0.12 21.39
N GLN A 286 -24.10 -0.28 22.64
CA GLN A 286 -24.89 -1.30 23.34
C GLN A 286 -26.32 -0.83 23.65
N ASN A 287 -26.53 0.45 23.97
CA ASN A 287 -27.88 0.98 24.21
C ASN A 287 -28.75 0.97 22.95
N LEU A 288 -28.18 1.22 21.76
CA LEU A 288 -28.88 1.07 20.49
C LEU A 288 -29.40 -0.35 20.23
N ASN A 289 -28.84 -1.37 20.90
CA ASN A 289 -29.34 -2.75 20.83
C ASN A 289 -30.44 -3.06 21.85
N ARG A 290 -30.58 -2.27 22.93
CA ARG A 290 -31.54 -2.50 24.03
C ARG A 290 -32.90 -1.83 23.82
N GLU A 291 -33.02 -0.82 22.96
CA GLU A 291 -34.30 -0.19 22.60
C GLU A 291 -35.11 -1.03 21.59
N ARG A 292 -35.10 -2.35 21.76
CA ARG A 292 -35.91 -3.34 21.05
C ARG A 292 -36.78 -4.08 22.04
#